data_AF-A0A5S5CNN7-F1
#
_entry.id   AF-A0A5S5CNN7-F1
#
_cell.length_a   1.000
_cell.length_b   1.000
_cell.length_c   1.000
_cell.angle_alpha   90.00
_cell.angle_beta   90.00
_cell.angle_gamma   90.00
#
_symmetry.space_group_name_H-M   'P 1'
#
loop_
_entity.id
_entity.type
_entity.pdbx_description
1 polymer ?
#
loop_
_entity_poly.entity_id
_entity_poly.type
_entity_poly.pdbx_seq_one_letter_code
_entity_poly.pdbx_strand_id
1 'polypeptide(L)' 'MRERFCPECRWTVVTDPTGRRRLEMRWVPLGATADQAPVARAA' A
#
# COMPACT_ATOMS: atom_id res chain seq x y z
N MET A 1 -11.96 17.48 17.87
CA MET A 1 -12.07 16.90 16.50
C MET A 1 -11.28 15.60 16.51
N ARG A 2 -11.96 14.46 16.52
CA ARG A 2 -11.33 13.13 16.55
C ARG A 2 -10.88 12.83 15.12
N GLU A 3 -9.58 12.81 14.89
CA GLU A 3 -8.98 12.64 13.57
C GLU A 3 -9.60 11.43 12.85
N ARG A 4 -10.12 11.66 11.65
CA ARG A 4 -10.65 10.63 10.73
C ARG A 4 -9.51 9.84 10.09
N PHE A 5 -8.44 9.55 10.84
CA PHE A 5 -7.34 8.75 10.34
C PHE A 5 -7.69 7.29 10.61
N CYS A 6 -8.10 6.58 9.57
CA CYS A 6 -8.19 5.14 9.58
C CYS A 6 -6.74 4.61 9.60
N PRO A 7 -6.20 4.15 10.76
CA PRO A 7 -4.79 3.74 10.85
C PRO A 7 -4.48 2.52 9.96
N GLU A 8 -5.54 1.80 9.58
CA GLU A 8 -5.52 0.64 8.71
C GLU A 8 -5.52 1.02 7.22
N CYS A 9 -5.87 2.26 6.88
CA CYS A 9 -5.95 2.70 5.49
C CYS A 9 -4.57 3.16 5.01
N ARG A 10 -4.00 2.47 4.01
CA ARG A 10 -2.70 2.82 3.42
C ARG A 10 -2.79 2.93 1.90
N TRP A 11 -2.03 3.88 1.35
CA TRP A 11 -1.79 3.95 -0.09
C TRP A 11 -0.96 2.74 -0.51
N THR A 12 -1.53 1.92 -1.39
CA THR A 12 -0.93 0.71 -1.92
C THR A 12 -0.73 0.88 -3.41
N VAL A 13 0.44 0.47 -3.91
CA VAL A 13 0.68 0.44 -5.36
C VAL A 13 0.00 -0.81 -5.92
N VAL A 14 -0.92 -0.61 -6.86
CA VAL A 14 -1.61 -1.69 -7.59
C VAL A 14 -1.19 -1.64 -9.04
N THR A 15 -0.93 -2.81 -9.61
CA THR A 15 -0.65 -2.98 -11.04
C THR A 15 -1.94 -3.39 -11.73
N ASP A 16 -2.39 -2.57 -12.67
CA ASP A 16 -3.55 -2.85 -13.52
C ASP A 16 -3.23 -4.02 -14.49
N PRO A 17 -4.22 -4.75 -15.03
CA PRO A 17 -4.01 -5.75 -16.08
C PRO A 17 -3.24 -5.22 -17.31
N THR A 18 -3.24 -3.91 -17.55
CA THR A 18 -2.44 -3.25 -18.59
C THR A 18 -0.96 -3.03 -18.21
N GLY A 19 -0.53 -3.45 -17.02
CA GLY A 19 0.83 -3.27 -16.51
C GLY A 19 1.11 -1.88 -15.92
N ARG A 20 0.12 -0.99 -15.89
CA ARG A 20 0.26 0.36 -15.32
C ARG A 20 0.18 0.33 -13.80
N ARG A 21 1.05 1.08 -13.14
CA ARG A 21 1.06 1.23 -11.67
C ARG A 21 0.22 2.43 -11.27
N ARG A 22 -0.66 2.27 -10.30
CA ARG A 22 -1.42 3.37 -9.68
C ARG A 22 -1.46 3.23 -8.17
N LEU A 23 -1.74 4.32 -7.48
CA LEU A 23 -1.92 4.34 -6.03
C LEU A 23 -3.41 4.17 -5.71
N GLU A 24 -3.72 3.20 -4.84
CA GLU A 24 -5.07 2.98 -4.32
C GLU A 24 -5.07 3.00 -2.81
N MET A 25 -6.09 3.61 -2.23
CA MET A 25 -6.29 3.59 -0.79
C MET A 25 -6.95 2.27 -0.42
N ARG A 26 -6.22 1.41 0.29
CA ARG A 26 -6.70 0.09 0.71
C ARG A 26 -6.62 -0.04 2.21
N TRP A 27 -7.61 -0.72 2.77
CA TRP A 27 -7.57 -1.16 4.16
C TRP A 27 -6.61 -2.34 4.28
N VAL A 28 -5.64 -2.23 5.18
CA VAL A 28 -4.61 -3.22 5.48
C VAL A 28 -4.75 -3.58 6.95
N PRO A 29 -4.98 -4.86 7.29
CA PRO A 29 -5.08 -5.28 8.69
C PRO A 29 -3.82 -4.91 9.46
N LEU A 30 -3.96 -4.27 10.61
CA LEU A 30 -2.84 -4.01 11.52
C LEU A 30 -2.19 -5.34 11.93
N GLY A 31 -0.93 -5.55 11.54
CA GLY A 31 -0.20 -6.81 11.79
C GLY A 31 0.08 -7.61 10.52
N ALA A 32 -0.57 -7.29 9.40
CA ALA A 32 0.00 -7.60 8.10
C ALA A 32 1.14 -6.61 7.90
N THR A 33 2.35 -6.99 8.35
CA THR A 33 3.58 -6.43 7.79
C THR A 33 3.35 -6.50 6.29
N ALA A 34 3.10 -5.34 5.67
CA ALA A 34 3.10 -5.24 4.23
C ALA A 34 4.41 -5.91 3.85
N ASP A 35 4.31 -7.07 3.22
CA ASP A 35 5.43 -7.77 2.62
C ASP A 35 5.94 -6.77 1.59
N GLN A 36 6.78 -5.85 2.07
CA GLN A 36 7.50 -4.91 1.26
C GLN A 36 8.47 -5.81 0.55
N ALA A 37 7.98 -6.44 -0.53
CA ALA A 37 8.83 -7.12 -1.49
C ALA A 37 10.02 -6.19 -1.68
N PRO A 38 11.24 -6.66 -1.33
CA PRO A 38 12.39 -5.77 -1.20
C PRO A 38 12.49 -5.01 -2.51
N VAL A 39 12.44 -3.68 -2.44
CA VAL A 39 12.78 -2.85 -3.59
C VAL A 39 14.22 -3.21 -3.89
N ALA A 40 14.42 -4.08 -4.87
CA ALA A 40 15.73 -4.50 -5.31
C ALA A 40 16.46 -3.22 -5.74
N ARG A 41 17.40 -2.79 -4.89
CA ARG A 41 18.30 -1.69 -5.22
C ARG A 41 19.22 -2.24 -6.31
N ALA A 42 19.02 -1.78 -7.54
CA ALA A 42 19.96 -2.05 -8.61
C ALA A 42 21.33 -1.43 -8.24
N ALA A 43 22.39 -2.20 -8.51
CA ALA A 43 23.78 -1.95 -8.15
C ALA A 43 24.39 -0.76 -8.89
#